data_AF-A0A151ND09-F1
#
_entry.id   AF-A0A151ND09-F1
#
_cell.length_a   1.000
_cell.length_b   1.000
_cell.length_c   1.000
_cell.angle_alpha   90.00
_cell.angle_beta   90.00
_cell.angle_gamma   90.00
#
_symmetry.space_group_name_H-M   'P 1'
#
loop_
_entity.id
_entity.type
_entity.pdbx_description
1 polymer ?
#
loop_
_entity_poly.entity_id
_entity_poly.type
_entity_poly.pdbx_seq_one_letter_code
_entity_poly.pdbx_strand_id
1 'polypeptide(L)'
;MIGTTETEVQTSGVDGLSKEFYMAFWDQVEFFQEQLQEGCLGPGMDWGLMTLLSKKGSREELKNWNPITILNFDYKLLAKVLAKQFKSVLGSIIHENQLYAELGYQIHGALMQLREML
;
A
#
# COMPACT_ATOMS: atom_id res chain seq x y z
N MET A 1 -21.44 22.41 10.99
CA MET A 1 -20.31 22.76 11.88
C MET A 1 -20.22 21.63 12.90
N ILE A 2 -19.20 20.79 12.99
CA ILE A 2 -17.80 20.82 12.55
C ILE A 2 -17.52 19.42 12.00
N GLY A 3 -17.13 19.33 10.73
CA GLY A 3 -16.62 18.07 10.18
C GLY A 3 -15.18 17.92 10.65
N THR A 4 -14.95 17.11 11.68
CA THR A 4 -13.61 16.62 11.98
C THR A 4 -13.28 15.60 10.90
N THR A 5 -12.61 16.04 9.84
CA THR A 5 -11.82 15.13 9.02
C THR A 5 -10.79 14.51 9.95
N GLU A 6 -10.99 13.25 10.34
CA GLU A 6 -9.93 12.45 10.93
C GLU A 6 -8.77 12.49 9.93
N THR A 7 -7.78 13.32 10.20
CA THR A 7 -6.48 13.23 9.54
C THR A 7 -5.97 11.82 9.81
N GLU A 8 -5.94 10.97 8.77
CA GLU A 8 -5.19 9.72 8.79
C GLU A 8 -3.79 10.04 9.31
N VAL A 9 -3.50 9.68 10.57
CA VAL A 9 -2.16 9.81 11.12
C VAL A 9 -1.33 8.70 10.47
N GLN A 10 -0.77 9.01 9.32
CA GLN A 10 0.06 8.09 8.57
C GLN A 10 1.44 8.11 9.20
N THR A 11 1.86 6.98 9.78
CA THR A 11 3.19 6.85 10.35
C THR A 11 4.23 7.15 9.27
N SER A 12 5.10 8.12 9.54
CA SER A 12 6.28 8.39 8.73
C SER A 12 7.14 7.13 8.63
N GLY A 13 7.87 7.01 7.53
CA GLY A 13 8.81 5.91 7.33
C GLY A 13 9.98 5.94 8.30
N VAL A 14 10.97 5.10 8.05
CA VAL A 14 12.27 5.18 8.74
C VAL A 14 13.00 6.50 8.48
N ASP A 15 12.65 7.18 7.40
CA ASP A 15 13.15 8.51 7.03
C ASP A 15 12.52 9.67 7.84
N GLY A 16 11.41 9.42 8.55
CA GLY A 16 10.67 10.45 9.27
C GLY A 16 9.85 11.39 8.38
N LEU A 17 9.84 11.20 7.05
CA LEU A 17 9.12 12.06 6.12
C LEU A 17 7.65 11.66 6.04
N SER A 18 6.78 12.60 6.38
CA SER A 18 5.32 12.38 6.37
C SER A 18 4.71 12.80 5.03
N LYS A 19 3.43 12.46 4.82
CA LYS A 19 2.66 12.91 3.66
C LYS A 19 2.65 14.44 3.52
N GLU A 20 2.54 15.15 4.63
CA GLU A 20 2.45 16.62 4.68
C GLU A 20 3.74 17.26 4.16
N PHE A 21 4.90 16.63 4.41
CA PHE A 21 6.17 17.06 3.83
C PHE A 21 6.11 17.07 2.30
N TYR A 22 5.71 15.96 1.68
CA TYR A 22 5.60 15.87 0.21
C TYR A 22 4.53 16.79 -0.37
N MET A 23 3.46 17.09 0.39
CA MET A 23 2.46 18.06 -0.03
C MET A 23 3.00 19.50 0.00
N ALA A 24 3.83 19.85 0.99
CA ALA A 24 4.45 21.17 1.10
C ALA A 24 5.56 21.39 0.07
N PHE A 25 6.26 20.33 -0.32
CA PHE A 25 7.38 20.37 -1.27
C PHE A 25 7.03 19.67 -2.60
N TRP A 26 5.78 19.76 -3.04
CA TRP A 26 5.30 19.05 -4.23
C TRP A 26 6.08 19.43 -5.50
N ASP A 27 6.55 20.67 -5.61
CA ASP A 27 7.34 21.13 -6.74
C ASP A 27 8.70 20.43 -6.83
N GLN A 28 9.20 19.85 -5.74
CA GLN A 28 10.47 19.09 -5.72
C GLN A 28 10.28 17.60 -6.00
N VAL A 29 9.05 17.15 -6.26
CA VAL A 29 8.70 15.75 -6.58
C VAL A 29 9.17 15.38 -8.00
N GLU A 30 9.71 16.32 -8.78
CA GLU A 30 10.31 16.06 -10.10
C GLU A 30 11.43 15.00 -10.05
N PHE A 31 12.16 14.90 -8.92
CA PHE A 31 13.15 13.84 -8.69
C PHE A 31 12.60 12.42 -8.90
N PHE A 32 11.31 12.20 -8.63
CA PHE A 32 10.67 10.89 -8.81
C PHE A 32 10.53 10.49 -10.28
N GLN A 33 10.53 11.43 -11.22
CA GLN A 33 10.46 11.11 -12.65
C GLN A 33 11.71 10.40 -13.15
N GLU A 34 12.89 10.83 -12.69
CA GLU A 34 14.15 10.17 -13.02
C GLU A 34 14.16 8.72 -12.53
N GLN A 35 13.74 8.50 -11.27
CA GLN A 35 13.62 7.17 -10.68
C GLN A 35 12.64 6.27 -11.45
N LEU A 36 11.52 6.82 -11.92
CA LEU A 36 10.56 6.11 -12.76
C LEU A 36 11.13 5.76 -14.15
N GLN A 37 11.96 6.62 -14.74
CA GLN A 37 12.58 6.39 -16.05
C GLN A 37 13.73 5.39 -15.98
N GLU A 38 14.57 5.49 -14.95
CA GLU A 38 15.70 4.59 -14.72
C GLU A 38 15.24 3.22 -14.19
N GLY A 39 14.05 3.16 -13.58
CA GLY A 39 13.49 1.94 -13.00
C GLY A 39 14.18 1.53 -11.70
N CYS A 40 14.94 2.43 -11.09
CA CYS A 40 15.59 2.25 -9.80
C CYS A 40 15.04 3.25 -8.78
N LEU A 41 15.13 2.88 -7.50
CA LEU A 41 14.81 3.76 -6.39
C LEU A 41 16.09 4.39 -5.84
N GLY A 42 15.97 5.62 -5.38
CA GLY A 42 17.07 6.36 -4.78
C GLY A 42 17.52 5.70 -3.46
N PRO A 43 18.76 5.98 -3.02
CA PRO A 43 19.30 5.38 -1.80
C PRO A 43 18.39 5.60 -0.59
N GLY A 44 17.96 4.52 0.06
CA GLY A 44 17.17 4.56 1.28
C GLY A 44 15.66 4.73 1.10
N MET A 45 15.18 4.97 -0.13
CA MET A 45 13.73 5.06 -0.41
C MET A 45 13.02 3.70 -0.26
N ASP A 46 13.74 2.61 -0.51
CA ASP A 46 13.24 1.24 -0.38
C ASP A 46 13.40 0.66 1.04
N TRP A 47 13.97 1.44 1.96
CA TRP A 47 14.11 1.00 3.34
C TRP A 47 12.76 0.96 4.05
N GLY A 48 12.61 -0.03 4.94
CA GLY A 48 11.42 -0.18 5.75
C GLY A 48 11.74 -0.80 7.09
N LEU A 49 10.95 -0.44 8.11
CA LEU A 49 11.04 -1.03 9.43
C LEU A 49 10.13 -2.26 9.50
N MET A 50 10.71 -3.44 9.64
CA MET A 50 9.96 -4.66 9.89
C MET A 50 9.62 -4.79 11.38
N THR A 51 8.35 -4.97 11.70
CA THR A 51 7.84 -5.16 13.06
C THR A 51 6.75 -6.23 13.10
N LEU A 52 6.41 -6.73 14.28
CA LEU A 52 5.41 -7.78 14.47
C LEU A 52 4.14 -7.22 15.10
N LEU A 53 2.99 -7.50 14.50
CA LEU A 53 1.67 -7.25 15.09
C LEU A 53 1.11 -8.53 15.70
N SER A 54 0.71 -8.49 16.97
CA SER A 54 0.04 -9.62 17.62
C SER A 54 -1.40 -9.75 17.16
N LYS A 55 -1.81 -10.96 16.77
CA LYS A 55 -3.21 -11.37 16.60
C LYS A 55 -3.85 -11.71 17.95
N LYS A 56 -5.16 -11.97 17.93
CA LYS A 56 -5.85 -12.62 19.06
C LYS A 56 -5.27 -14.01 19.29
N GLY A 57 -4.98 -14.38 20.54
CA GLY A 57 -4.37 -15.66 20.92
C GLY A 57 -3.22 -15.47 21.92
N SER A 58 -2.52 -16.57 22.24
CA SER A 58 -1.33 -16.50 23.10
C SER A 58 -0.16 -15.83 22.38
N ARG A 59 0.53 -14.91 23.04
CA ARG A 59 1.72 -14.22 22.50
C ARG A 59 2.96 -15.12 22.41
N GLU A 60 2.94 -16.26 23.10
CA GLU A 60 4.03 -17.24 23.11
C GLU A 60 4.07 -18.06 21.82
N GLU A 61 2.96 -18.14 21.08
CA GLU A 61 2.89 -18.90 19.84
C GLU A 61 3.26 -18.03 18.63
N LEU A 62 4.31 -18.41 17.90
CA LEU A 62 4.80 -17.65 16.73
C LEU A 62 3.73 -17.43 15.64
N LYS A 63 2.82 -18.40 15.44
CA LYS A 63 1.71 -18.32 14.47
C LYS A 63 0.72 -17.16 14.73
N ASN A 64 0.72 -16.62 15.95
CA ASN A 64 -0.14 -15.51 16.36
C ASN A 64 0.50 -14.14 16.07
N TRP A 65 1.66 -14.07 15.43
CA TRP A 65 2.30 -12.83 15.04
C TRP A 65 2.24 -12.63 13.52
N ASN A 66 1.90 -11.42 13.09
CA ASN A 66 2.00 -11.00 11.70
C ASN A 66 3.21 -10.11 11.51
N PRO A 67 4.15 -10.45 10.62
CA PRO A 67 5.13 -9.48 10.17
C PRO A 67 4.45 -8.38 9.36
N ILE A 68 4.81 -7.14 9.65
CA ILE A 68 4.47 -5.95 8.87
C ILE A 68 5.72 -5.14 8.60
N THR A 69 5.78 -4.49 7.45
CA THR A 69 6.85 -3.56 7.11
C THR A 69 6.28 -2.16 6.99
N ILE A 70 6.81 -1.23 7.79
CA ILE A 70 6.51 0.19 7.70
C ILE A 70 7.45 0.78 6.66
N LEU A 71 6.91 1.04 5.47
CA LEU A 71 7.63 1.63 4.34
C LEU A 71 7.61 3.16 4.40
N ASN A 72 8.61 3.79 3.79
CA ASN A 72 8.66 5.23 3.59
C ASN A 72 7.52 5.73 2.68
N PHE A 73 7.17 7.01 2.82
CA PHE A 73 6.03 7.56 2.10
C PHE A 73 6.29 7.72 0.60
N ASP A 74 7.51 8.08 0.22
CA ASP A 74 8.01 8.11 -1.15
C ASP A 74 7.81 6.79 -1.90
N TYR A 75 8.17 5.66 -1.28
CA TYR A 75 7.93 4.32 -1.83
C TYR A 75 6.44 4.08 -2.07
N LYS A 76 5.61 4.43 -1.08
CA LYS A 76 4.14 4.28 -1.19
C LYS A 76 3.58 5.18 -2.29
N LEU A 77 4.11 6.39 -2.44
CA LEU A 77 3.70 7.34 -3.47
C LEU A 77 4.00 6.79 -4.86
N LEU A 78 5.23 6.35 -5.10
CA LEU A 78 5.64 5.72 -6.35
C LEU A 78 4.84 4.46 -6.67
N ALA A 79 4.68 3.56 -5.69
CA ALA A 79 3.89 2.34 -5.84
C ALA A 79 2.43 2.67 -6.23
N LYS A 80 1.85 3.73 -5.66
CA LYS A 80 0.49 4.19 -6.01
C LYS A 80 0.41 4.76 -7.42
N VAL A 81 1.43 5.49 -7.87
CA VAL A 81 1.52 5.99 -9.25
C VAL A 81 1.58 4.81 -10.23
N LEU A 82 2.45 3.84 -9.98
CA LEU A 82 2.59 2.63 -10.80
C LEU A 82 1.30 1.80 -10.82
N ALA A 83 0.67 1.59 -9.67
CA ALA A 83 -0.61 0.87 -9.59
C ALA A 83 -1.71 1.54 -10.43
N LYS A 84 -1.75 2.88 -10.43
CA LYS A 84 -2.69 3.63 -11.28
C LYS A 84 -2.38 3.47 -12.77
N GLN A 85 -1.11 3.45 -13.15
CA GLN A 85 -0.69 3.22 -14.54
C GLN A 85 -1.04 1.81 -15.01
N PHE A 86 -0.77 0.78 -14.20
CA PHE A 86 -1.05 -0.60 -14.57
C PHE A 86 -2.53 -0.97 -14.53
N LYS A 87 -3.37 -0.18 -13.87
CA LYS A 87 -4.81 -0.45 -13.76
C LYS A 87 -5.51 -0.66 -15.10
N SER A 88 -5.09 0.02 -16.17
CA SER A 88 -5.67 -0.16 -17.51
C SER A 88 -5.31 -1.48 -18.17
N VAL A 89 -4.18 -2.08 -17.79
CA VAL A 89 -3.64 -3.30 -18.41
C VAL A 89 -3.98 -4.54 -17.58
N LEU A 90 -4.10 -4.41 -16.26
CA LEU A 90 -4.34 -5.51 -15.32
C LEU A 90 -5.55 -6.37 -15.71
N GLY A 91 -6.65 -5.78 -16.16
CA GLY A 91 -7.86 -6.52 -16.57
C GLY A 91 -7.68 -7.45 -17.78
N SER A 92 -6.60 -7.28 -18.56
CA SER A 92 -6.26 -8.20 -19.66
C SER A 92 -5.30 -9.32 -19.26
N ILE A 93 -4.63 -9.16 -18.12
CA ILE A 93 -3.61 -10.10 -17.61
C ILE A 93 -4.21 -11.00 -16.52
N ILE A 94 -5.10 -10.43 -15.71
CA ILE A 94 -5.70 -11.08 -14.55
C ILE A 94 -6.90 -11.94 -14.99
N HIS A 95 -6.99 -13.15 -14.44
CA HIS A 95 -8.12 -14.04 -14.66
C HIS A 95 -9.37 -13.53 -13.94
N GLU A 96 -10.55 -13.72 -14.54
CA GLU A 96 -11.86 -13.24 -14.02
C GLU A 96 -12.21 -13.72 -12.59
N ASN A 97 -11.53 -14.77 -12.11
CA ASN A 97 -11.72 -15.33 -10.76
C ASN A 97 -10.83 -14.66 -9.70
N GLN A 98 -9.96 -13.72 -10.08
CA GLN A 98 -9.13 -12.96 -9.16
C GLN A 98 -9.91 -11.74 -8.68
N LEU A 99 -10.52 -11.89 -7.51
CA LEU A 99 -11.41 -10.87 -6.94
C LEU A 99 -10.69 -9.94 -5.95
N TYR A 100 -9.45 -10.26 -5.59
CA TYR A 100 -8.66 -9.53 -4.60
C TYR A 100 -8.05 -8.26 -5.21
N ALA A 101 -8.16 -7.14 -4.48
CA ALA A 101 -7.62 -5.82 -4.84
C ALA A 101 -8.18 -5.20 -6.14
N GLU A 102 -9.29 -5.73 -6.64
CA GLU A 102 -10.04 -5.18 -7.77
C GLU A 102 -11.17 -4.25 -7.32
N LEU A 103 -11.54 -3.28 -8.16
CA LEU A 103 -12.56 -2.29 -7.82
C LEU A 103 -13.96 -2.89 -7.96
N GLY A 104 -14.74 -2.88 -6.88
CA GLY A 104 -16.13 -3.33 -6.87
C GLY A 104 -16.36 -4.74 -6.34
N TYR A 105 -15.29 -5.53 -6.15
CA TYR A 105 -15.38 -6.84 -5.51
C TYR A 105 -15.26 -6.74 -3.99
N GLN A 106 -16.04 -7.56 -3.29
CA GLN A 106 -16.03 -7.68 -1.85
C GLN A 106 -15.79 -9.14 -1.46
N ILE A 107 -15.15 -9.36 -0.31
CA ILE A 107 -14.89 -10.71 0.23
C ILE A 107 -16.20 -11.51 0.33
N HIS A 108 -17.30 -10.87 0.71
CA HIS A 108 -18.61 -11.52 0.77
C HIS A 108 -19.10 -11.98 -0.61
N GLY A 109 -18.96 -11.15 -1.64
CA GLY A 109 -19.32 -11.50 -3.01
C GLY A 109 -18.48 -12.66 -3.54
N ALA A 110 -17.18 -12.66 -3.24
CA ALA A 110 -16.28 -13.77 -3.57
C ALA A 110 -16.72 -15.10 -2.94
N LEU A 111 -17.13 -15.07 -1.67
CA LEU A 111 -17.63 -16.26 -0.98
C LEU A 111 -18.93 -16.79 -1.57
N MET A 112 -19.83 -15.91 -2.01
CA MET A 112 -21.08 -16.32 -2.67
C MET A 112 -20.81 -16.98 -4.02
N GLN A 113 -19.91 -16.43 -4.84
CA GLN A 113 -19.52 -17.05 -6.12
C GLN A 113 -18.91 -18.44 -5.92
N LEU A 114 -18.00 -18.60 -4.94
CA LEU A 114 -17.42 -19.90 -4.60
C LEU A 114 -18.48 -20.92 -4.16
N ARG A 115 -19.50 -20.48 -3.41
CA ARG A 115 -20.60 -21.34 -2.97
C ARG A 115 -21.49 -21.79 -4.12
N GLU A 116 -21.71 -20.96 -5.14
CA GLU A 116 -22.49 -21.31 -6.32
C GLU A 116 -21.76 -22.30 -7.26
N MET A 117 -20.42 -22.38 -7.17
CA MET A 117 -19.60 -23.29 -7.96
C MET A 117 -19.47 -24.71 -7.35
N LEU A 118 -19.84 -24.90 -6.08
CA LEU A 118 -19.76 -26.17 -5.33
C LEU A 118 -21.14 -26.81 -5.17
#